data_AF-A0A6V8CRL6-F1
#
_entry.id   AF-A0A6V8CRL6-F1
#
_cell.length_a   1.000
_cell.length_b   1.000
_cell.length_c   1.000
_cell.angle_alpha   90.00
_cell.angle_beta   90.00
_cell.angle_gamma   90.00
#
_symmetry.space_group_name_H-M   'P 1'
#
loop_
_entity.id
_entity.type
_entity.pdbx_description
1 polymer ?
#
loop_
_entity_poly.entity_id
_entity_poly.type
_entity_poly.pdbx_seq_one_letter_code
_entity_poly.pdbx_strand_id
1 'polypeptide(L)'
;MSSPNPTCWVIDHPAHFQFFAPFIRGGHEADILVLSSRPEVQTMFRAREGRLPHRPHLWVDRPVGEGIGRFRRLILARRRLQAVRSFLRKHPLVNRVVVKGASLEILAGKKEKCMERIYISDTESNHIAHRIALRGATNILLPESWRESDATQIVTDYRVKRYPGILPDIYIDTEQGISMRN
;
A
#
# COMPACT_ATOMS: atom_id res chain seq x y z
N MET A 1 19.86 -4.40 16.09
CA MET A 1 19.00 -3.71 15.10
C MET A 1 18.17 -4.79 14.43
N SER A 2 16.84 -4.73 14.52
CA SER A 2 15.96 -5.73 13.87
C SER A 2 16.03 -5.54 12.36
N SER A 3 16.35 -6.60 11.61
CA SER A 3 16.31 -6.57 10.16
C SER A 3 14.93 -6.10 9.67
N PRO A 4 14.84 -5.26 8.62
CA PRO A 4 13.56 -4.79 8.10
C PRO A 4 12.68 -5.96 7.68
N ASN A 5 11.39 -5.93 8.02
CA ASN A 5 10.44 -6.97 7.63
C ASN A 5 10.23 -6.95 6.10
N PRO A 6 10.34 -8.10 5.39
CA PRO A 6 10.06 -8.17 3.97
C PRO A 6 8.62 -7.73 3.65
N THR A 7 8.51 -6.75 2.75
CA THR A 7 7.30 -5.97 2.55
C THR A 7 6.83 -6.00 1.09
N CYS A 8 5.54 -6.19 0.89
CA CYS A 8 4.84 -5.92 -0.36
C CYS A 8 4.40 -4.45 -0.38
N TRP A 9 5.03 -3.66 -1.25
CA TRP A 9 4.72 -2.25 -1.46
C TRP A 9 3.76 -2.08 -2.63
N VAL A 10 2.63 -1.39 -2.40
CA VAL A 10 1.61 -1.18 -3.44
C VAL A 10 1.70 0.24 -4.01
N ILE A 11 2.19 0.34 -5.24
CA ILE A 11 2.43 1.60 -5.95
C ILE A 11 1.36 1.78 -7.04
N ASP A 12 0.27 2.40 -6.65
CA ASP A 12 -0.90 2.60 -7.50
C ASP A 12 -0.96 3.96 -8.22
N HIS A 13 -0.22 4.96 -7.71
CA HIS A 13 -0.17 6.33 -8.21
C HIS A 13 1.28 6.84 -8.27
N PRO A 14 1.63 7.77 -9.18
CA PRO A 14 2.94 8.43 -9.19
C PRO A 14 3.40 8.97 -7.82
N ALA A 15 2.46 9.57 -7.07
CA ALA A 15 2.73 10.04 -5.71
C ALA A 15 3.15 8.91 -4.74
N HIS A 16 2.63 7.69 -4.89
CA HIS A 16 3.03 6.55 -4.06
C HIS A 16 4.47 6.13 -4.37
N PHE A 17 4.90 6.28 -5.64
CA PHE A 17 6.26 5.97 -6.04
C PHE A 17 7.25 6.88 -5.31
N GLN A 18 7.01 8.19 -5.31
CA GLN A 18 7.85 9.16 -4.60
C GLN A 18 7.81 8.91 -3.09
N PHE A 19 6.61 8.67 -2.55
CA PHE A 19 6.38 8.44 -1.14
C PHE A 19 7.07 7.17 -0.62
N PHE A 20 6.98 6.05 -1.34
CA PHE A 20 7.54 4.77 -0.91
C PHE A 20 9.03 4.58 -1.25
N ALA A 21 9.60 5.34 -2.19
CA ALA A 21 10.96 5.14 -2.65
C ALA A 21 12.04 5.15 -1.54
N PRO A 22 12.01 6.06 -0.54
CA PRO A 22 12.96 6.00 0.57
C PRO A 22 12.87 4.70 1.36
N PHE A 23 11.66 4.26 1.71
CA PHE A 23 11.42 3.05 2.48
C PHE A 23 11.80 1.77 1.75
N ILE A 24 11.60 1.72 0.42
CA ILE A 24 11.97 0.57 -0.40
C ILE A 24 13.50 0.47 -0.54
N ARG A 25 14.22 1.60 -0.55
CA ARG A 25 15.66 1.66 -0.76
C ARG A 25 16.48 1.04 0.38
N GLY A 26 16.10 1.22 1.65
CA GLY A 26 16.66 0.43 2.76
C GLY A 26 15.60 -0.35 3.51
N GLY A 27 14.60 -0.80 2.76
CA GLY A 27 13.77 -1.93 3.13
C GLY A 27 14.54 -3.23 2.92
N HIS A 28 13.83 -4.35 3.02
CA HIS A 28 14.45 -5.67 2.93
C HIS A 28 14.76 -6.05 1.48
N GLU A 29 15.77 -6.90 1.26
CA GLU A 29 16.12 -7.33 -0.10
C GLU A 29 15.02 -8.13 -0.80
N ALA A 30 14.27 -8.90 0.00
CA ALA A 30 13.10 -9.69 -0.38
C ALA A 30 11.80 -8.89 -0.49
N ASP A 31 11.86 -7.55 -0.43
CA ASP A 31 10.70 -6.70 -0.72
C ASP A 31 10.19 -6.97 -2.13
N ILE A 32 8.86 -6.86 -2.30
CA ILE A 32 8.20 -7.03 -3.59
C ILE A 32 7.29 -5.84 -3.88
N LEU A 33 6.99 -5.61 -5.16
CA LEU A 33 6.20 -4.47 -5.60
C LEU A 33 4.94 -4.92 -6.33
N VAL A 34 3.81 -4.31 -6.00
CA VAL A 34 2.59 -4.38 -6.82
C VAL A 34 2.40 -3.00 -7.44
N LEU A 35 2.49 -2.93 -8.76
CA LEU A 35 2.51 -1.69 -9.53
C LEU A 35 1.24 -1.59 -10.37
N SER A 36 0.57 -0.45 -10.37
CA SER A 36 -0.56 -0.27 -11.29
C SER A 36 -0.10 -0.12 -12.73
N SER A 37 -0.85 -0.65 -13.70
CA SER A 37 -0.59 -0.50 -15.14
C SER A 37 -0.77 0.93 -15.68
N ARG A 38 -0.79 1.95 -14.81
CA ARG A 38 -0.97 3.35 -15.20
C ARG A 38 0.28 3.82 -15.98
N PRO A 39 0.13 4.50 -17.14
CA PRO A 39 1.27 4.91 -17.96
C PRO A 39 2.34 5.69 -17.18
N GLU A 40 1.93 6.58 -16.28
CA GLU A 40 2.85 7.40 -15.49
C GLU A 40 3.64 6.56 -14.48
N VAL A 41 3.01 5.54 -13.86
CA VAL A 41 3.70 4.60 -12.97
C VAL A 41 4.68 3.74 -13.76
N GLN A 42 4.30 3.29 -14.97
CA GLN A 42 5.21 2.56 -15.86
C GLN A 42 6.42 3.41 -16.27
N THR A 43 6.19 4.67 -16.66
CA THR A 43 7.27 5.60 -17.01
C THR A 43 8.21 5.83 -15.83
N MET A 44 7.68 6.09 -14.64
CA MET A 44 8.49 6.25 -13.43
C MET A 44 9.26 4.98 -13.06
N PHE A 45 8.64 3.81 -13.18
CA PHE A 45 9.31 2.54 -12.91
C PHE A 45 10.37 2.19 -13.95
N ARG A 46 10.22 2.60 -15.21
CA ARG A 46 11.26 2.48 -16.24
C ARG A 46 12.43 3.41 -15.94
N ALA A 47 12.16 4.65 -15.53
CA ALA A 47 13.15 5.65 -15.14
C ALA A 47 13.60 5.54 -13.66
N ARG A 48 13.49 4.35 -13.05
CA ARG A 48 13.70 4.14 -11.61
C ARG A 48 15.17 4.09 -11.18
N GLU A 49 16.10 4.05 -12.12
CA GLU A 49 17.53 3.91 -11.81
C GLU A 49 17.98 4.99 -10.81
N GLY A 50 18.73 4.58 -9.79
CA GLY A 50 19.12 5.42 -8.65
C GLY A 50 17.99 5.82 -7.67
N ARG A 51 16.72 5.55 -8.00
CA ARG A 51 15.55 5.92 -7.18
C ARG A 51 14.92 4.73 -6.46
N LEU A 52 14.80 3.58 -7.12
CA LEU A 52 14.14 2.40 -6.57
C LEU A 52 14.92 1.14 -6.98
N PRO A 53 15.33 0.28 -6.02
CA PRO A 53 16.10 -0.92 -6.31
C PRO A 53 15.30 -1.90 -7.17
N HIS A 54 15.98 -2.80 -7.89
CA HIS A 54 15.26 -3.86 -8.58
C HIS A 54 14.67 -4.83 -7.55
N ARG A 55 13.36 -5.03 -7.62
CA ARG A 55 12.58 -5.94 -6.78
C ARG A 55 11.66 -6.78 -7.66
N PRO A 56 11.32 -8.03 -7.27
CA PRO A 56 10.24 -8.77 -7.90
C PRO A 56 8.97 -7.91 -7.90
N HIS A 57 8.28 -7.85 -9.04
CA HIS A 57 7.11 -6.99 -9.17
C HIS A 57 5.99 -7.62 -10.01
N LEU A 58 4.77 -7.21 -9.71
CA LEU A 58 3.56 -7.58 -10.42
C LEU A 58 2.86 -6.32 -10.94
N TRP A 59 2.51 -6.32 -12.22
CA TRP A 59 1.64 -5.29 -12.80
C TRP A 59 0.17 -5.66 -12.60
N VAL A 60 -0.64 -4.68 -12.19
CA VAL A 60 -2.08 -4.85 -11.95
C VAL A 60 -2.91 -3.75 -12.58
N ASP A 61 -4.00 -4.13 -13.23
CA ASP A 61 -4.94 -3.18 -13.81
C ASP A 61 -5.83 -2.54 -12.74
N ARG A 62 -6.26 -1.31 -12.98
CA ARG A 62 -7.18 -0.61 -12.07
C ARG A 62 -8.64 -0.96 -12.40
N PRO A 63 -9.46 -1.31 -11.41
CA PRO A 63 -10.90 -1.53 -11.61
C PRO A 63 -11.68 -0.20 -11.62
N VAL A 64 -11.13 0.86 -12.21
CA VAL A 64 -11.73 2.20 -12.29
C VAL A 64 -11.47 2.83 -13.65
N GLY A 65 -12.38 3.70 -14.11
CA GLY A 65 -12.32 4.37 -15.41
C GLY A 65 -13.72 4.67 -15.97
N GLU A 66 -13.82 5.69 -16.82
CA GLU A 66 -15.02 5.97 -17.61
C GLU A 66 -15.30 4.81 -18.58
N GLY A 67 -16.57 4.49 -18.81
CA GLY A 67 -16.97 3.38 -19.68
C GLY A 67 -16.84 1.96 -19.11
N ILE A 68 -16.23 1.78 -17.93
CA ILE A 68 -16.18 0.45 -17.28
C ILE A 68 -17.46 0.22 -16.47
N GLY A 69 -18.38 -0.60 -17.02
CA GLY A 69 -19.59 -1.02 -16.33
C GLY A 69 -19.33 -1.76 -15.00
N ARG A 70 -20.31 -1.75 -14.09
CA ARG A 70 -20.18 -2.31 -12.71
C ARG A 70 -19.68 -3.77 -12.70
N PHE A 71 -20.19 -4.61 -13.60
CA PHE A 71 -19.77 -6.01 -13.74
C PHE A 71 -18.29 -6.14 -14.11
N ARG A 72 -17.84 -5.36 -15.10
CA ARG A 72 -16.45 -5.39 -15.55
C ARG A 72 -15.49 -4.89 -14.46
N ARG A 73 -15.88 -3.86 -13.69
CA ARG A 73 -15.10 -3.43 -12.50
C ARG A 73 -14.94 -4.55 -11.48
N LEU A 74 -16.00 -5.29 -11.19
CA LEU A 74 -15.95 -6.40 -10.24
C LEU A 74 -15.05 -7.54 -10.72
N ILE A 75 -15.11 -7.88 -12.02
CA ILE A 75 -14.24 -8.88 -12.63
C ILE A 75 -12.77 -8.44 -12.53
N LEU A 76 -12.46 -7.19 -12.89
CA LEU A 76 -11.10 -6.65 -12.80
C LEU A 76 -10.60 -6.64 -11.35
N ALA A 77 -11.43 -6.21 -10.39
CA ALA A 77 -11.08 -6.23 -8.97
C ALA A 77 -10.79 -7.64 -8.47
N ARG A 78 -11.59 -8.63 -8.88
CA ARG A 78 -11.38 -10.06 -8.55
C ARG A 78 -10.10 -10.59 -9.17
N ARG A 79 -9.83 -10.30 -10.45
CA ARG A 79 -8.60 -10.69 -11.14
C ARG A 79 -7.37 -10.11 -10.46
N ARG A 80 -7.38 -8.81 -10.16
CA ARG A 80 -6.33 -8.12 -9.40
C ARG A 80 -6.10 -8.78 -8.04
N LEU A 81 -7.16 -9.04 -7.28
CA LEU A 81 -7.07 -9.72 -6.00
C LEU A 81 -6.45 -11.12 -6.14
N GLN A 82 -6.85 -11.92 -7.14
CA GLN A 82 -6.29 -13.25 -7.37
C GLN A 82 -4.82 -13.21 -7.79
N ALA A 83 -4.45 -12.27 -8.65
CA ALA A 83 -3.08 -12.07 -9.10
C ALA A 83 -2.16 -11.72 -7.93
N VAL A 84 -2.54 -10.74 -7.10
CA VAL A 84 -1.75 -10.34 -5.93
C VAL A 84 -1.64 -11.49 -4.92
N ARG A 85 -2.73 -12.21 -4.67
CA ARG A 85 -2.69 -13.41 -3.82
C ARG A 85 -1.72 -14.47 -4.34
N SER A 86 -1.75 -14.74 -5.64
CA SER A 86 -0.82 -15.70 -6.24
C SER A 86 0.63 -15.21 -6.17
N PHE A 87 0.84 -13.91 -6.27
CA PHE A 87 2.17 -13.29 -6.17
C PHE A 87 2.72 -13.38 -4.74
N LEU A 88 1.91 -13.02 -3.73
CA LEU A 88 2.27 -13.20 -2.32
C LEU A 88 2.62 -14.66 -1.99
N ARG A 89 1.87 -15.65 -2.51
CA ARG A 89 2.18 -17.07 -2.33
C ARG A 89 3.53 -17.50 -2.93
N LYS A 90 3.99 -16.83 -3.99
CA LYS A 90 5.31 -17.09 -4.59
C LYS A 90 6.45 -16.45 -3.80
N HIS A 91 6.14 -15.56 -2.86
CA HIS A 91 7.10 -14.81 -2.05
C HIS A 91 6.79 -15.00 -0.55
N PRO A 92 6.97 -16.20 0.02
CA PRO A 92 6.53 -16.54 1.37
C PRO A 92 7.26 -15.78 2.48
N LEU A 93 8.42 -15.18 2.19
CA LEU A 93 9.13 -14.32 3.13
C LEU A 93 8.38 -13.00 3.41
N VAL A 94 7.51 -12.59 2.50
CA VAL A 94 6.78 -11.32 2.60
C VAL A 94 5.65 -11.45 3.61
N ASN A 95 5.82 -10.78 4.74
CA ASN A 95 4.90 -10.85 5.86
C ASN A 95 4.20 -9.52 6.17
N ARG A 96 4.55 -8.45 5.44
CA ARG A 96 3.96 -7.12 5.55
C ARG A 96 3.40 -6.67 4.20
N VAL A 97 2.21 -6.08 4.19
CA VAL A 97 1.63 -5.39 3.02
C VAL A 97 1.39 -3.94 3.39
N VAL A 98 1.95 -3.01 2.62
CA VAL A 98 1.77 -1.57 2.81
C VAL A 98 1.09 -0.96 1.60
N VAL A 99 -0.02 -0.27 1.85
CA VAL A 99 -0.77 0.44 0.80
C VAL A 99 -0.99 1.88 1.23
N LYS A 100 -0.91 2.83 0.29
CA LYS A 100 -1.33 4.22 0.48
C LYS A 100 -2.40 4.54 -0.52
N GLY A 101 -3.66 4.67 -0.09
CA GLY A 101 -4.77 4.67 -1.03
C GLY A 101 -4.84 3.39 -1.87
N ALA A 102 -6.02 3.06 -2.40
CA ALA A 102 -6.30 1.77 -3.05
C ALA A 102 -6.13 0.53 -2.14
N SER A 103 -7.22 -0.21 -1.97
CA SER A 103 -7.39 -1.05 -0.78
C SER A 103 -7.59 -2.54 -1.07
N LEU A 104 -7.57 -2.97 -2.33
CA LEU A 104 -7.83 -4.39 -2.64
C LEU A 104 -6.70 -5.31 -2.13
N GLU A 105 -5.47 -4.81 -2.14
CA GLU A 105 -4.28 -5.56 -1.73
C GLU A 105 -4.27 -5.86 -0.23
N ILE A 106 -4.92 -5.04 0.60
CA ILE A 106 -5.13 -5.33 2.03
C ILE A 106 -5.95 -6.62 2.20
N LEU A 107 -6.95 -6.84 1.36
CA LEU A 107 -7.72 -8.08 1.37
C LEU A 107 -6.91 -9.26 0.83
N ALA A 108 -5.99 -9.03 -0.11
CA ALA A 108 -5.07 -10.06 -0.58
C ALA A 108 -4.17 -10.52 0.57
N GLY A 109 -3.52 -9.57 1.25
CA GLY A 109 -2.68 -9.84 2.42
C GLY A 109 -3.45 -10.54 3.54
N LYS A 110 -4.70 -10.15 3.81
CA LYS A 110 -5.55 -10.83 4.80
C LYS A 110 -5.78 -12.30 4.43
N LYS A 111 -6.07 -12.58 3.16
CA LYS A 111 -6.33 -13.95 2.68
C LYS A 111 -5.09 -14.83 2.66
N GLU A 112 -3.93 -14.23 2.41
CA GLU A 112 -2.63 -14.92 2.44
C GLU A 112 -1.95 -14.83 3.81
N LYS A 113 -2.68 -14.38 4.85
CA LYS A 113 -2.25 -14.35 6.25
C LYS A 113 -0.96 -13.56 6.52
N CYS A 114 -0.63 -12.55 5.70
CA CYS A 114 0.45 -11.62 6.00
C CYS A 114 0.17 -10.97 7.36
N MET A 115 1.10 -11.07 8.31
CA MET A 115 0.89 -10.63 9.69
C MET A 115 0.58 -9.14 9.79
N GLU A 116 1.27 -8.31 9.00
CA GLU A 116 1.10 -6.87 9.02
C GLU A 116 0.46 -6.36 7.72
N ARG A 117 -0.60 -5.57 7.85
CA ARG A 117 -1.38 -5.03 6.74
C ARG A 117 -1.66 -3.57 7.04
N ILE A 118 -0.77 -2.71 6.57
CA ILE A 118 -0.74 -1.28 6.88
C ILE A 118 -1.48 -0.52 5.77
N TYR A 119 -2.55 0.16 6.15
CA TYR A 119 -3.31 1.04 5.28
C TYR A 119 -3.00 2.50 5.63
N ILE A 120 -2.49 3.25 4.67
CA ILE A 120 -2.20 4.68 4.79
C ILE A 120 -3.24 5.45 3.98
N SER A 121 -3.81 6.49 4.57
CA SER A 121 -4.75 7.37 3.88
C SER A 121 -4.45 8.81 4.20
N ASP A 122 -4.43 9.64 3.17
CA ASP A 122 -4.33 11.10 3.23
C ASP A 122 -5.57 11.78 2.60
N THR A 123 -6.63 11.00 2.33
CA THR A 123 -7.88 11.47 1.74
C THR A 123 -9.09 10.96 2.51
N GLU A 124 -9.90 11.89 2.98
CA GLU A 124 -11.12 11.67 3.76
C GLU A 124 -12.28 11.11 2.93
N SER A 125 -12.38 11.50 1.65
CA SER A 125 -13.51 11.15 0.77
C SER A 125 -13.48 9.72 0.22
N ASN A 126 -12.42 8.93 0.50
CA ASN A 126 -12.25 7.59 -0.10
C ASN A 126 -12.97 6.48 0.68
N HIS A 127 -14.29 6.60 0.84
CA HIS A 127 -15.10 5.73 1.69
C HIS A 127 -15.01 4.23 1.32
N ILE A 128 -14.84 3.90 0.04
CA ILE A 128 -14.68 2.50 -0.41
C ILE A 128 -13.34 1.95 0.08
N ALA A 129 -12.26 2.72 -0.02
CA ALA A 129 -10.97 2.31 0.50
C ALA A 129 -10.99 2.12 2.01
N HIS A 130 -11.61 3.06 2.73
CA HIS A 130 -11.76 2.98 4.19
C HIS A 130 -12.54 1.76 4.63
N ARG A 131 -13.67 1.47 3.99
CA ARG A 131 -14.47 0.27 4.30
C ARG A 131 -13.68 -1.02 4.10
N ILE A 132 -12.82 -1.06 3.08
CA ILE A 132 -11.97 -2.23 2.84
C ILE A 132 -10.84 -2.30 3.88
N ALA A 133 -10.22 -1.17 4.23
CA ALA A 133 -9.21 -1.09 5.28
C ALA A 133 -9.75 -1.59 6.62
N LEU A 134 -10.93 -1.13 7.04
CA LEU A 134 -11.60 -1.59 8.26
C LEU A 134 -11.81 -3.12 8.28
N ARG A 135 -12.01 -3.75 7.12
CA ARG A 135 -12.20 -5.20 7.03
C ARG A 135 -10.91 -6.01 7.10
N GLY A 136 -9.76 -5.42 6.82
CA GLY A 136 -8.54 -6.21 6.60
C GLY A 136 -7.23 -5.64 7.09
N ALA A 137 -7.10 -4.34 7.34
CA ALA A 137 -5.89 -3.75 7.87
C ALA A 137 -5.65 -4.18 9.33
N THR A 138 -4.39 -4.35 9.70
CA THR A 138 -3.97 -4.46 11.10
C THR A 138 -3.64 -3.10 11.68
N ASN A 139 -3.20 -2.16 10.84
CA ASN A 139 -2.80 -0.82 11.21
C ASN A 139 -3.36 0.16 10.18
N ILE A 140 -3.95 1.23 10.67
CA ILE A 140 -4.52 2.30 9.84
C ILE A 140 -3.76 3.57 10.20
N LEU A 141 -3.09 4.18 9.23
CA LEU A 141 -2.30 5.40 9.42
C LEU A 141 -3.05 6.57 8.78
N LEU A 142 -3.45 7.53 9.60
CA LEU A 142 -4.14 8.75 9.19
C LEU A 142 -3.33 9.98 9.64
N PRO A 143 -3.29 11.07 8.88
CA PRO A 143 -2.67 12.31 9.34
C PRO A 143 -3.41 12.89 10.56
N GLU A 144 -2.70 13.64 11.39
CA GLU A 144 -3.29 14.39 12.50
C GLU A 144 -4.28 15.46 12.02
N SER A 145 -4.05 16.04 10.84
CA SER A 145 -4.91 17.07 10.23
C SER A 145 -6.28 16.57 9.74
N TRP A 146 -6.53 15.25 9.83
CA TRP A 146 -7.75 14.62 9.32
C TRP A 146 -8.99 15.10 10.08
N ARG A 147 -9.97 15.61 9.34
CA ARG A 147 -11.25 16.10 9.88
C ARG A 147 -12.20 14.94 10.17
N GLU A 148 -12.71 14.88 11.40
CA GLU A 148 -13.56 13.77 11.87
C GLU A 148 -14.95 13.73 11.21
N SER A 149 -15.40 14.86 10.66
CA SER A 149 -16.72 15.02 10.04
C SER A 149 -16.94 14.13 8.81
N ASP A 150 -15.88 13.80 8.09
CA ASP A 150 -16.00 13.24 6.74
C ASP A 150 -15.89 11.70 6.72
N ALA A 151 -15.33 11.10 7.78
CA ALA A 151 -15.05 9.66 7.82
C ALA A 151 -15.02 9.09 9.26
N THR A 152 -16.04 9.38 10.06
CA THR A 152 -16.06 9.05 11.51
C THR A 152 -15.77 7.58 11.82
N GLN A 153 -16.25 6.65 10.99
CA GLN A 153 -16.06 5.20 11.23
C GLN A 153 -14.61 4.74 11.12
N ILE A 154 -13.80 5.31 10.22
CA ILE A 154 -12.39 4.91 10.13
C ILE A 154 -11.57 5.56 11.23
N VAL A 155 -11.93 6.79 11.61
CA VAL A 155 -11.21 7.60 12.59
C VAL A 155 -11.27 7.00 14.00
N THR A 156 -12.40 6.43 14.40
CA THR A 156 -12.60 5.86 15.75
C THR A 156 -12.13 4.42 15.90
N ASP A 157 -11.57 3.81 14.86
CA ASP A 157 -11.11 2.42 14.91
C ASP A 157 -9.85 2.29 15.76
N TYR A 158 -9.82 1.30 16.65
CA TYR A 158 -8.72 1.07 17.60
C TYR A 158 -7.37 0.79 16.92
N ARG A 159 -7.36 0.43 15.62
CA ARG A 159 -6.14 0.19 14.83
C ARG A 159 -5.55 1.46 14.24
N VAL A 160 -6.23 2.60 14.40
CA VAL A 160 -5.76 3.90 13.91
C VAL A 160 -4.56 4.37 14.71
N LYS A 161 -3.53 4.79 14.00
CA LYS A 161 -2.43 5.60 14.53
C LYS A 161 -2.40 6.89 13.73
N ARG A 162 -2.28 8.01 14.43
CA ARG A 162 -2.15 9.33 13.81
C ARG A 162 -0.68 9.64 13.57
N TYR A 163 -0.36 10.30 12.45
CA TYR A 163 1.00 10.76 12.17
C TYR A 163 1.05 12.27 11.94
N PRO A 164 2.09 12.96 12.43
CA PRO A 164 2.31 14.38 12.13
C PRO A 164 2.84 14.55 10.71
N GLY A 165 2.45 15.62 10.03
CA GLY A 165 3.02 16.00 8.73
C GLY A 165 2.57 15.15 7.53
N ILE A 166 3.43 15.07 6.50
CA ILE A 166 3.11 14.49 5.17
C ILE A 166 3.46 12.99 5.09
N LEU A 167 4.38 12.53 5.93
CA LEU A 167 4.93 11.17 5.87
C LEU A 167 4.71 10.42 7.20
N PRO A 168 4.23 9.18 7.18
CA PRO A 168 4.10 8.33 8.36
C PRO A 168 5.43 7.67 8.76
N ASP A 169 6.54 8.40 8.67
CA ASP A 169 7.91 7.90 8.85
C ASP A 169 8.11 7.13 10.16
N ILE A 170 7.37 7.54 11.20
CA ILE A 170 7.39 6.97 12.55
C ILE A 170 6.76 5.56 12.61
N TYR A 171 5.98 5.16 11.60
CA TYR A 171 5.11 3.97 11.69
C TYR A 171 5.47 2.84 10.73
N ILE A 172 6.50 3.04 9.91
CA ILE A 172 7.06 2.03 9.01
C ILE A 172 8.43 1.65 9.54
N ASP A 173 8.51 0.56 10.32
CA ASP A 173 9.76 0.07 10.90
C ASP A 173 10.69 -0.48 9.81
N THR A 174 11.43 0.42 9.19
CA THR A 174 12.45 0.23 8.15
C THR A 174 13.66 1.08 8.52
N GLU A 175 14.86 0.77 8.03
CA GLU A 175 16.05 1.55 8.38
C GLU A 175 15.91 3.03 8.02
N GLN A 176 15.27 3.38 6.89
CA GLN A 176 14.95 4.77 6.56
C GLN A 176 13.90 5.36 7.49
N GLY A 177 12.86 4.59 7.85
CA GLY A 177 11.88 5.02 8.85
C GLY A 177 12.51 5.25 10.23
N ILE A 178 13.59 4.55 10.56
CA ILE A 178 14.36 4.73 11.80
C ILE A 178 15.38 5.88 11.67
N SER A 179 16.08 5.98 10.54
CA SER A 179 17.06 7.03 10.25
C SER A 179 16.43 8.42 10.08
N MET A 180 15.13 8.51 9.78
CA MET A 180 14.40 9.78 9.82
C MET A 180 13.87 10.13 11.22
N ARG A 181 14.00 9.24 12.21
CA ARG A 181 13.67 9.51 13.63
C ARG A 181 14.87 10.05 14.43
N ASN A 182 16.10 9.82 13.96
CA ASN A 182 17.36 10.17 14.63
C ASN A 182 18.12 11.21 13.82
#